data_AF-A0A3P8WYW2-F1
#
_entry.id   AF-A0A3P8WYW2-F1
#
_cell.length_a   1.000
_cell.length_b   1.000
_cell.length_c   1.000
_cell.angle_alpha   90.00
_cell.angle_beta   90.00
_cell.angle_gamma   90.00
#
_symmetry.space_group_name_H-M   'P 1'
#
loop_
_entity.id
_entity.type
_entity.pdbx_description
1 polymer ?
#
loop_
_entity_poly.entity_id
_entity_poly.type
_entity_poly.pdbx_seq_one_letter_code
_entity_poly.pdbx_strand_id
1 'polypeptide(L)'
;MYVDKQSTLQDVPETTPAELLAEKQRQLFSATQDAEEDEDLVLAEQEPLWILLCENAVPQSTYKPPPVVPKETVGTGANKFLYYVCKEPGLPWIKLPSVTPAQIDVSRQIRKLFTGRLEAPVKSYPPFPGNEANYLRAQIARISAGTHVSPQGFFLIMEEEDDEEGEPLQDSYDVNPDFEGIPVSEMAESLSTWVHHVQHILPQGRCTWLNLSMKPSEDIDEDEDMEEAEEEPDEPEPEVGPPLLTPLSQDAELFNTPPWTSKMSSTLTSVHAIAVLRSNLWQGGHAYASGKKFENIYVGWGLKTAGDGFSPSVPPTPLKEYVGDEEITEVPDPTPRDERELAEALVAAQEEMEGSDREDESDDDY
;
A
#
# COMPACT_ATOMS: atom_id res chain seq x y z
N MET A 1 -44.58 -90.26 6.19
CA MET A 1 -44.81 -89.34 7.33
C MET A 1 -43.54 -88.54 7.52
N TYR A 2 -43.43 -87.36 6.89
CA TYR A 2 -42.60 -86.25 7.31
C TYR A 2 -43.20 -85.00 6.65
N VAL A 3 -43.47 -83.99 7.47
CA VAL A 3 -44.35 -82.85 7.22
C VAL A 3 -43.53 -81.69 6.68
N ASP A 4 -43.96 -81.10 5.56
CA ASP A 4 -43.45 -79.82 5.07
C ASP A 4 -43.76 -78.70 6.07
N LYS A 5 -42.72 -78.03 6.56
CA LYS A 5 -42.87 -76.82 7.37
C LYS A 5 -42.88 -75.61 6.43
N GLN A 6 -44.08 -75.06 6.20
CA GLN A 6 -44.24 -73.74 5.60
C GLN A 6 -43.68 -72.67 6.55
N SER A 7 -42.80 -71.82 6.02
CA SER A 7 -42.27 -70.64 6.71
C SER A 7 -43.31 -69.53 6.67
N THR A 8 -43.92 -69.22 7.81
CA THR A 8 -44.76 -68.04 8.01
C THR A 8 -43.86 -66.87 8.42
N LEU A 9 -43.40 -66.07 7.46
CA LEU A 9 -42.91 -64.73 7.74
C LEU A 9 -44.08 -63.77 7.54
N GLN A 10 -44.57 -63.24 8.66
CA GLN A 10 -45.51 -62.11 8.68
C GLN A 10 -44.75 -60.84 8.31
N ASP A 11 -45.29 -60.08 7.37
CA ASP A 11 -44.85 -58.72 7.05
C ASP A 11 -45.06 -57.80 8.26
N VAL A 12 -44.02 -57.10 8.68
CA VAL A 12 -44.08 -55.98 9.65
C VAL A 12 -43.58 -54.73 8.92
N PRO A 13 -44.35 -53.63 8.86
CA PRO A 13 -43.88 -52.37 8.30
C PRO A 13 -43.35 -51.50 9.44
N GLU A 14 -42.05 -51.45 9.64
CA GLU A 14 -41.44 -50.47 10.54
C GLU A 14 -40.24 -49.82 9.84
N THR A 15 -40.52 -48.70 9.15
CA THR A 15 -39.49 -47.71 8.83
C THR A 15 -38.86 -47.27 10.14
N THR A 16 -37.55 -47.49 10.26
CA THR A 16 -36.83 -47.22 11.50
C THR A 16 -36.69 -45.70 11.72
N PRO A 17 -36.58 -45.22 12.97
CA PRO A 17 -36.31 -43.81 13.25
C PRO A 17 -35.06 -43.28 12.54
N ALA A 18 -34.09 -44.16 12.27
CA ALA A 18 -32.89 -43.85 11.51
C ALA A 18 -33.17 -43.56 10.03
N GLU A 19 -34.13 -44.25 9.41
CA GLU A 19 -34.54 -44.00 8.03
C GLU A 19 -35.30 -42.68 7.90
N LEU A 20 -36.16 -42.35 8.87
CA LEU A 20 -36.85 -41.06 8.92
C LEU A 20 -35.87 -39.89 9.10
N LEU A 21 -34.83 -40.07 9.94
CA LEU A 21 -33.77 -39.07 10.09
C LEU A 21 -32.99 -38.89 8.78
N ALA A 22 -32.68 -39.99 8.09
CA ALA A 22 -31.94 -39.97 6.82
C ALA A 22 -32.76 -39.39 5.66
N GLU A 23 -34.09 -39.51 5.67
CA GLU A 23 -34.97 -38.81 4.73
C GLU A 23 -35.08 -37.32 5.03
N LYS A 24 -35.19 -36.95 6.31
CA LYS A 24 -35.26 -35.55 6.73
C LYS A 24 -33.95 -34.79 6.41
N GLN A 25 -32.80 -35.44 6.61
CA GLN A 25 -31.49 -34.90 6.22
C GLN A 25 -31.38 -34.77 4.70
N ARG A 26 -31.86 -35.74 3.92
CA ARG A 26 -31.85 -35.63 2.44
C ARG A 26 -32.70 -34.49 1.90
N GLN A 27 -33.84 -34.21 2.51
CA GLN A 27 -34.70 -33.08 2.11
C GLN A 27 -34.05 -31.72 2.40
N LEU A 28 -33.30 -31.60 3.51
CA LEU A 28 -32.52 -30.39 3.82
C LEU A 28 -31.43 -30.11 2.78
N PHE A 29 -30.75 -31.15 2.27
CA PHE A 29 -29.70 -30.99 1.27
C PHE A 29 -30.20 -30.85 -0.18
N SER A 30 -31.44 -31.25 -0.48
CA SER A 30 -32.02 -31.05 -1.83
C SER A 30 -32.72 -29.71 -1.99
N ALA A 31 -33.20 -29.12 -0.89
CA ALA A 31 -33.88 -27.82 -0.93
C ALA A 31 -32.93 -26.64 -1.23
N THR A 32 -31.63 -26.79 -0.99
CA THR A 32 -30.63 -25.73 -1.21
C THR A 32 -30.18 -25.61 -2.68
N GLN A 33 -30.73 -26.38 -3.62
CA GLN A 33 -30.27 -26.39 -5.02
C GLN A 33 -31.22 -25.72 -6.02
N ASP A 34 -32.44 -25.33 -5.62
CA ASP A 34 -33.47 -24.77 -6.52
C ASP A 34 -34.06 -23.41 -6.05
N ALA A 35 -33.41 -22.68 -5.15
CA ALA A 35 -33.90 -21.39 -4.62
C ALA A 35 -32.82 -20.29 -4.54
N GLU A 36 -31.92 -20.23 -5.53
CA GLU A 36 -30.71 -19.39 -5.50
C GLU A 36 -30.83 -18.01 -6.20
N GLU A 37 -32.02 -17.40 -6.36
CA GLU A 37 -32.08 -16.11 -7.10
C GLU A 37 -32.82 -14.92 -6.47
N ASP A 38 -33.49 -14.98 -5.30
CA ASP A 38 -34.22 -13.78 -4.80
C ASP A 38 -34.26 -13.59 -3.25
N GLU A 39 -33.28 -14.08 -2.47
CA GLU A 39 -33.22 -13.84 -1.01
C GLU A 39 -31.89 -13.25 -0.49
N ASP A 40 -31.03 -12.73 -1.37
CA ASP A 40 -29.70 -12.18 -0.99
C ASP A 40 -29.71 -10.74 -0.44
N LEU A 41 -30.85 -10.21 0.03
CA LEU A 41 -30.93 -8.79 0.47
C LEU A 41 -31.53 -8.50 1.85
N VAL A 42 -31.83 -9.48 2.71
CA VAL A 42 -32.21 -9.19 4.12
C VAL A 42 -31.75 -10.27 5.11
N LEU A 43 -30.49 -10.71 5.01
CA LEU A 43 -29.81 -11.44 6.09
C LEU A 43 -28.65 -10.60 6.63
N ALA A 44 -28.96 -9.34 6.98
CA ALA A 44 -28.12 -8.57 7.86
C ALA A 44 -28.28 -9.13 9.29
N GLU A 45 -27.18 -9.67 9.82
CA GLU A 45 -26.80 -9.59 11.24
C GLU A 45 -27.83 -10.01 12.31
N GLN A 46 -28.41 -11.21 12.20
CA GLN A 46 -28.88 -11.89 13.41
C GLN A 46 -27.97 -13.06 13.70
N GLU A 47 -26.92 -12.79 14.48
CA GLU A 47 -26.25 -13.85 15.23
C GLU A 47 -27.33 -14.56 16.05
N PRO A 48 -27.47 -15.90 15.95
CA PRO A 48 -28.51 -16.60 16.68
C PRO A 48 -28.39 -16.30 18.18
N LEU A 49 -29.49 -15.96 18.85
CA LEU A 49 -29.57 -15.52 20.25
C LEU A 49 -28.73 -16.37 21.24
N TRP A 50 -28.54 -17.67 20.96
CA TRP A 50 -27.66 -18.53 21.75
C TRP A 50 -26.18 -18.12 21.76
N ILE A 51 -25.65 -17.48 20.70
CA ILE A 51 -24.27 -16.98 20.64
C ILE A 51 -24.10 -15.79 21.58
N LEU A 52 -25.09 -14.90 21.64
CA LEU A 52 -25.10 -13.74 22.53
C LEU A 52 -25.16 -14.14 24.02
N LEU A 53 -25.77 -15.29 24.31
CA LEU A 53 -25.95 -15.86 25.65
C LEU A 53 -24.82 -16.84 26.04
N CYS A 54 -23.94 -17.20 25.11
CA CYS A 54 -22.77 -18.02 25.40
C CYS A 54 -21.59 -17.12 25.78
N GLU A 55 -21.06 -17.26 27.00
CA GLU A 55 -19.79 -16.66 27.45
C GLU A 55 -18.56 -17.07 26.59
N ASN A 56 -18.74 -17.92 25.57
CA ASN A 56 -17.70 -18.47 24.72
C ASN A 56 -17.80 -17.97 23.27
N ALA A 57 -17.82 -16.64 23.07
CA ALA A 57 -17.73 -16.07 21.73
C ALA A 57 -16.38 -16.45 21.08
N VAL A 58 -16.39 -16.82 19.80
CA VAL A 58 -15.15 -17.11 19.08
C VAL A 58 -14.29 -15.83 18.97
N PRO A 59 -12.97 -15.90 19.18
CA PRO A 59 -12.13 -14.71 19.09
C PRO A 59 -12.17 -14.16 17.66
N GLN A 60 -12.59 -12.90 17.52
CA GLN A 60 -12.61 -12.21 16.24
C GLN A 60 -11.19 -11.70 15.89
N SER A 61 -10.87 -11.67 14.60
CA SER A 61 -9.57 -11.19 14.14
C SER A 61 -9.44 -9.69 14.39
N THR A 62 -8.46 -9.29 15.18
CA THR A 62 -8.10 -7.89 15.41
C THR A 62 -7.15 -7.34 14.32
N TYR A 63 -6.94 -8.08 13.23
CA TYR A 63 -6.02 -7.67 12.17
C TYR A 63 -6.60 -6.49 11.37
N LYS A 64 -5.95 -5.33 11.50
CA LYS A 64 -6.17 -4.16 10.63
C LYS A 64 -5.05 -4.11 9.59
N PRO A 65 -5.35 -4.05 8.28
CA PRO A 65 -4.32 -3.88 7.28
C PRO A 65 -3.62 -2.52 7.50
N PRO A 66 -2.32 -2.43 7.21
CA PRO A 66 -1.59 -1.17 7.36
C PRO A 66 -2.22 -0.08 6.48
N PRO A 67 -2.28 1.18 6.97
CA PRO A 67 -2.90 2.28 6.24
C PRO A 67 -2.17 2.51 4.91
N VAL A 68 -2.94 2.65 3.83
CA VAL A 68 -2.38 2.86 2.49
C VAL A 68 -2.05 4.34 2.31
N VAL A 69 -0.78 4.63 2.04
CA VAL A 69 -0.34 6.00 1.74
C VAL A 69 -1.04 6.48 0.45
N PRO A 70 -1.77 7.61 0.48
CA PRO A 70 -2.48 8.12 -0.68
C PRO A 70 -1.51 8.63 -1.77
N LYS A 71 -1.96 8.59 -3.01
CA LYS A 71 -1.20 9.07 -4.17
C LYS A 71 -1.14 10.61 -4.19
N GLU A 72 -0.01 11.15 -4.63
CA GLU A 72 0.12 12.59 -4.88
C GLU A 72 -0.72 13.03 -6.08
N THR A 73 -1.28 14.23 -6.00
CA THR A 73 -2.06 14.86 -7.07
C THR A 73 -1.20 15.11 -8.31
N VAL A 74 -1.85 15.18 -9.48
CA VAL A 74 -1.16 15.47 -10.73
C VAL A 74 -0.67 16.92 -10.68
N GLY A 75 0.63 17.14 -10.89
CA GLY A 75 1.26 18.46 -10.79
C GLY A 75 2.15 18.65 -9.56
N THR A 76 2.09 17.75 -8.58
CA THR A 76 2.85 17.86 -7.32
C THR A 76 3.81 16.69 -7.14
N GLY A 77 4.96 16.95 -6.50
CA GLY A 77 5.93 15.93 -6.09
C GLY A 77 6.38 14.99 -7.22
N ALA A 78 6.26 13.68 -6.98
CA ALA A 78 6.62 12.64 -7.92
C ALA A 78 5.73 12.65 -9.18
N ASN A 79 4.55 13.28 -9.12
CA ASN A 79 3.58 13.41 -10.22
C ASN A 79 3.56 14.82 -10.86
N LYS A 80 4.60 15.65 -10.65
CA LYS A 80 4.77 16.97 -11.29
C LYS A 80 4.75 16.92 -12.81
N PHE A 81 5.36 15.90 -13.42
CA PHE A 81 5.45 15.76 -14.87
C PHE A 81 4.64 14.57 -15.41
N LEU A 82 4.09 14.75 -16.62
CA LEU A 82 3.46 13.69 -17.39
C LEU A 82 4.50 13.04 -18.32
N TYR A 83 4.56 11.71 -18.30
CA TYR A 83 5.50 10.96 -19.12
C TYR A 83 4.79 10.26 -20.27
N TYR A 84 5.39 10.34 -21.44
CA TYR A 84 4.96 9.63 -22.64
C TYR A 84 6.07 8.69 -23.09
N VAL A 85 5.70 7.48 -23.48
CA VAL A 85 6.62 6.45 -23.93
C VAL A 85 6.36 6.09 -25.38
N CYS A 86 7.44 5.80 -26.09
CA CYS A 86 7.41 5.33 -27.47
C CYS A 86 8.48 4.25 -27.67
N LYS A 87 8.21 3.24 -28.51
CA LYS A 87 9.17 2.17 -28.81
C LYS A 87 10.25 2.62 -29.79
N GLU A 88 9.86 3.39 -30.80
CA GLU A 88 10.74 3.91 -31.84
C GLU A 88 10.37 5.35 -32.15
N PRO A 89 11.34 6.24 -32.43
CA PRO A 89 11.05 7.61 -32.82
C PRO A 89 10.08 7.67 -34.00
N GLY A 90 8.96 8.38 -33.83
CA GLY A 90 7.93 8.55 -34.88
C GLY A 90 6.71 7.63 -34.75
N LEU A 91 6.72 6.64 -33.86
CA LEU A 91 5.53 5.85 -33.51
C LEU A 91 4.59 6.62 -32.56
N PRO A 92 3.32 6.18 -32.39
CA PRO A 92 2.38 6.83 -31.47
C PRO A 92 2.88 6.77 -30.02
N TRP A 93 2.74 7.92 -29.35
CA TRP A 93 3.13 8.10 -27.96
C TRP A 93 2.03 7.61 -27.04
N ILE A 94 2.39 6.81 -26.03
CA ILE A 94 1.47 6.29 -25.03
C ILE A 94 1.73 7.04 -23.72
N LYS A 95 0.70 7.64 -23.14
CA LYS A 95 0.78 8.31 -21.84
C LYS A 95 0.93 7.27 -20.73
N LEU A 96 1.93 7.43 -19.87
CA LEU A 96 2.09 6.62 -18.67
C LEU A 96 1.13 7.06 -17.55
N PRO A 97 0.66 6.14 -16.69
CA PRO A 97 -0.17 6.49 -15.53
C PRO A 97 0.61 7.33 -14.51
N SER A 98 -0.11 7.96 -13.58
CA SER A 98 0.50 8.57 -12.38
C SER A 98 1.06 7.50 -11.46
N VAL A 99 2.12 7.82 -10.73
CA VAL A 99 2.76 6.90 -9.79
C VAL A 99 2.10 6.96 -8.42
N THR A 100 2.05 5.83 -7.73
CA THR A 100 1.62 5.75 -6.32
C THR A 100 2.81 5.46 -5.40
N PRO A 101 2.77 5.86 -4.12
CA PRO A 101 3.85 5.59 -3.16
C PRO A 101 4.12 4.09 -3.00
N ALA A 102 3.06 3.28 -2.93
CA ALA A 102 3.17 1.81 -2.88
C ALA A 102 3.94 1.22 -4.09
N GLN A 103 3.74 1.76 -5.30
CA GLN A 103 4.51 1.35 -6.48
C GLN A 103 5.99 1.71 -6.34
N ILE A 104 6.30 2.91 -5.82
CA ILE A 104 7.69 3.33 -5.60
C ILE A 104 8.35 2.43 -4.56
N ASP A 105 7.69 2.18 -3.43
CA ASP A 105 8.25 1.37 -2.37
C ASP A 105 8.50 -0.08 -2.81
N VAL A 106 7.50 -0.75 -3.38
CA VAL A 106 7.70 -2.12 -3.91
C VAL A 106 8.75 -2.14 -5.02
N SER A 107 8.85 -1.09 -5.86
CA SER A 107 9.90 -1.01 -6.88
C SER A 107 11.31 -0.96 -6.29
N ARG A 108 11.50 -0.43 -5.07
CA ARG A 108 12.80 -0.41 -4.36
C ARG A 108 13.23 -1.81 -3.95
N GLN A 109 12.26 -2.66 -3.61
CA GLN A 109 12.49 -4.00 -3.11
C GLN A 109 12.65 -5.05 -4.21
N ILE A 110 12.29 -4.75 -5.46
CA ILE A 110 12.33 -5.70 -6.58
C ILE A 110 13.36 -5.31 -7.64
N ARG A 111 13.93 -6.33 -8.29
CA ARG A 111 14.86 -6.14 -9.42
C ARG A 111 14.35 -6.92 -10.64
N LYS A 112 13.73 -6.22 -11.59
CA LYS A 112 13.11 -6.81 -12.78
C LYS A 112 13.57 -6.09 -14.05
N LEU A 113 13.83 -6.86 -15.10
CA LEU A 113 14.09 -6.31 -16.44
C LEU A 113 12.77 -6.08 -17.17
N PHE A 114 12.72 -5.03 -17.99
CA PHE A 114 11.57 -4.70 -18.82
C PHE A 114 11.42 -5.70 -19.97
N THR A 115 10.17 -6.05 -20.31
CA THR A 115 9.85 -6.90 -21.46
C THR A 115 9.56 -6.09 -22.72
N GLY A 116 9.37 -4.77 -22.60
CA GLY A 116 8.99 -3.88 -23.70
C GLY A 116 7.50 -3.92 -24.03
N ARG A 117 6.69 -4.53 -23.16
CA ARG A 117 5.23 -4.63 -23.27
C ARG A 117 4.60 -3.98 -22.05
N LEU A 118 3.97 -2.83 -22.24
CA LEU A 118 3.39 -2.02 -21.16
C LEU A 118 2.33 -2.77 -20.33
N GLU A 119 1.56 -3.65 -20.96
CA GLU A 119 0.50 -4.44 -20.29
C GLU A 119 1.02 -5.73 -19.63
N ALA A 120 2.31 -6.03 -19.70
CA ALA A 120 2.83 -7.26 -19.10
C ALA A 120 2.74 -7.19 -17.57
N PRO A 121 2.32 -8.27 -16.89
CA PRO A 121 2.28 -8.31 -15.43
C PRO A 121 3.70 -8.40 -14.85
N VAL A 122 3.96 -7.64 -13.79
CA VAL A 122 5.25 -7.64 -13.08
C VAL A 122 5.22 -8.73 -12.01
N LYS A 123 5.74 -9.91 -12.37
CA LYS A 123 5.82 -11.05 -11.44
C LYS A 123 6.99 -10.87 -10.47
N SER A 124 6.70 -10.42 -9.25
CA SER A 124 7.71 -10.20 -8.20
C SER A 124 7.22 -10.61 -6.81
N TYR A 125 8.17 -10.72 -5.89
CA TYR A 125 7.93 -10.78 -4.46
C TYR A 125 8.76 -9.66 -3.81
N PRO A 126 8.16 -8.69 -3.10
CA PRO A 126 6.71 -8.51 -2.87
C PRO A 126 5.90 -8.28 -4.17
N PRO A 127 4.58 -8.53 -4.16
CA PRO A 127 3.74 -8.36 -5.33
C PRO A 127 3.68 -6.88 -5.75
N PHE A 128 3.97 -6.59 -7.01
CA PHE A 128 3.96 -5.23 -7.51
C PHE A 128 2.52 -4.77 -7.85
N PRO A 129 2.05 -3.62 -7.30
CA PRO A 129 0.71 -3.11 -7.57
C PRO A 129 0.62 -2.42 -8.95
N GLY A 130 0.49 -3.22 -10.01
CA GLY A 130 0.28 -2.74 -11.38
C GLY A 130 0.93 -3.61 -12.46
N ASN A 131 0.94 -3.08 -13.69
CA ASN A 131 1.59 -3.71 -14.84
C ASN A 131 2.98 -3.09 -15.11
N GLU A 132 3.62 -3.46 -16.21
CA GLU A 132 4.93 -2.95 -16.61
C GLU A 132 4.92 -1.43 -16.87
N ALA A 133 3.80 -0.83 -17.30
CA ALA A 133 3.67 0.62 -17.44
C ALA A 133 3.80 1.34 -16.09
N ASN A 134 3.17 0.81 -15.04
CA ASN A 134 3.30 1.33 -13.67
C ASN A 134 4.72 1.14 -13.14
N TYR A 135 5.35 -0.01 -13.41
CA TYR A 135 6.74 -0.25 -12.99
C TYR A 135 7.73 0.68 -13.70
N LEU A 136 7.56 0.88 -15.02
CA LEU A 136 8.35 1.83 -15.78
C LEU A 136 8.20 3.25 -15.21
N ARG A 137 6.96 3.66 -14.93
CA ARG A 137 6.68 4.96 -14.32
C ARG A 137 7.33 5.13 -12.95
N ALA A 138 7.32 4.10 -12.11
CA ALA A 138 7.98 4.10 -10.80
C ALA A 138 9.51 4.19 -10.94
N GLN A 139 10.10 3.46 -11.90
CA GLN A 139 11.54 3.57 -12.19
C GLN A 139 11.92 4.95 -12.70
N ILE A 140 11.12 5.56 -13.58
CA ILE A 140 11.32 6.94 -14.04
C ILE A 140 11.30 7.91 -12.86
N ALA A 141 10.33 7.81 -11.95
CA ALA A 141 10.26 8.67 -10.76
C ALA A 141 11.56 8.61 -9.95
N ARG A 142 12.03 7.39 -9.68
CA ARG A 142 13.24 7.13 -8.87
C ARG A 142 14.52 7.57 -9.56
N ILE A 143 14.61 7.40 -10.88
CA ILE A 143 15.77 7.82 -11.68
C ILE A 143 15.80 9.34 -11.74
N SER A 144 14.67 9.99 -12.04
CA SER A 144 14.60 11.46 -12.13
C SER A 144 14.95 12.11 -10.80
N ALA A 145 14.38 11.64 -9.68
CA ALA A 145 14.70 12.16 -8.36
C ALA A 145 16.15 11.90 -7.92
N GLY A 146 16.84 10.91 -8.49
CA GLY A 146 18.21 10.54 -8.11
C GLY A 146 19.30 10.93 -9.10
N THR A 147 18.95 11.45 -10.28
CA THR A 147 19.94 11.72 -11.35
C THR A 147 19.80 13.06 -12.04
N HIS A 148 18.68 13.76 -11.88
CA HIS A 148 18.51 15.07 -12.50
C HIS A 148 19.24 16.14 -11.71
N VAL A 149 20.30 16.67 -12.32
CA VAL A 149 21.21 17.62 -11.68
C VAL A 149 21.44 18.82 -12.58
N SER A 150 21.77 19.96 -11.97
CA SER A 150 22.08 21.21 -12.67
C SER A 150 23.34 21.84 -12.09
N PRO A 151 24.04 22.69 -12.87
CA PRO A 151 25.10 23.52 -12.31
C PRO A 151 24.58 24.38 -11.15
N GLN A 152 25.39 24.55 -10.12
CA GLN A 152 25.09 25.42 -8.99
C GLN A 152 24.84 26.85 -9.47
N GLY A 153 23.76 27.47 -8.98
CA GLY A 153 23.37 28.83 -9.37
C GLY A 153 22.66 28.94 -10.72
N PHE A 154 22.39 27.84 -11.43
CA PHE A 154 21.54 27.86 -12.62
C PHE A 154 20.07 28.12 -12.29
N PHE A 155 19.58 27.52 -11.20
CA PHE A 155 18.24 27.75 -10.68
C PHE A 155 18.31 28.55 -9.39
N LEU A 156 17.30 29.40 -9.16
CA LEU A 156 17.06 30.10 -7.90
C LEU A 156 15.74 29.59 -7.33
N ILE A 157 15.73 29.32 -6.03
CA ILE A 157 14.49 29.03 -5.30
C ILE A 157 13.78 30.36 -5.09
N MET A 158 12.51 30.41 -5.48
CA MET A 158 11.64 31.52 -5.10
C MET A 158 11.06 31.18 -3.73
N GLU A 159 11.48 31.90 -2.70
CA GLU A 159 10.77 31.89 -1.43
C GLU A 159 9.55 32.80 -1.65
N GLU A 160 8.37 32.21 -1.83
CA GLU A 160 7.13 32.98 -1.69
C GLU A 160 6.99 33.33 -0.20
N GLU A 161 7.25 34.61 0.12
CA GLU A 161 6.82 35.22 1.38
C GLU A 161 5.28 35.31 1.35
N ASP A 162 4.57 34.34 1.93
CA ASP A 162 3.53 34.60 2.97
C ASP A 162 2.66 33.37 3.36
N ASP A 163 2.38 33.37 4.67
CA ASP A 163 1.18 32.99 5.43
C ASP A 163 0.69 31.53 5.60
N GLU A 164 0.46 31.22 6.89
CA GLU A 164 -0.13 30.03 7.54
C GLU A 164 0.80 28.83 7.78
N GLU A 165 1.06 28.59 9.07
CA GLU A 165 1.60 27.41 9.80
C GLU A 165 1.77 26.08 9.03
N GLY A 166 2.52 26.10 7.93
CA GLY A 166 2.90 24.94 7.15
C GLY A 166 4.29 25.16 6.57
N GLU A 167 5.16 24.15 6.71
CA GLU A 167 6.51 24.16 6.13
C GLU A 167 6.44 24.53 4.64
N PRO A 168 7.19 25.55 4.17
CA PRO A 168 7.06 26.06 2.82
C PRO A 168 7.37 24.94 1.82
N LEU A 169 6.39 24.63 0.97
CA LEU A 169 6.54 23.69 -0.12
C LEU A 169 7.50 24.33 -1.16
N GLN A 170 8.79 24.10 -0.98
CA GLN A 170 9.89 24.69 -1.75
C GLN A 170 9.97 24.07 -3.17
N ASP A 171 8.88 24.22 -3.91
CA ASP A 171 8.56 23.46 -5.12
C ASP A 171 8.74 24.27 -6.41
N SER A 172 8.88 25.59 -6.29
CA SER A 172 9.07 26.55 -7.38
C SER A 172 10.52 27.02 -7.45
N TYR A 173 11.11 26.88 -8.63
CA TYR A 173 12.42 27.41 -8.94
C TYR A 173 12.39 28.04 -10.32
N ASP A 174 13.15 29.11 -10.50
CA ASP A 174 13.26 29.84 -11.75
C ASP A 174 14.69 29.83 -12.29
N VAL A 175 14.80 29.99 -13.61
CA VAL A 175 16.10 30.06 -14.29
C VAL A 175 16.77 31.38 -13.94
N ASN A 176 18.00 31.31 -13.41
CA ASN A 176 18.79 32.49 -13.09
C ASN A 176 19.24 33.21 -14.38
N PRO A 177 18.77 34.45 -14.64
CA PRO A 177 19.19 35.20 -15.83
C PRO A 177 20.68 35.61 -15.78
N ASP A 178 21.25 35.73 -14.59
CA ASP A 178 22.62 36.17 -14.35
C ASP A 178 23.63 35.01 -14.32
N PHE A 179 23.21 33.79 -14.65
CA PHE A 179 24.11 32.64 -14.69
C PHE A 179 25.18 32.79 -15.79
N GLU A 180 26.45 32.88 -15.39
CA GLU A 180 27.59 33.05 -16.31
C GLU A 180 28.21 31.72 -16.78
N GLY A 181 27.84 30.60 -16.17
CA GLY A 181 28.46 29.30 -16.43
C GLY A 181 29.67 29.06 -15.53
N ILE A 182 29.82 27.82 -15.07
CA ILE A 182 30.97 27.39 -14.26
C ILE A 182 32.05 26.84 -15.20
N PRO A 183 33.34 27.16 -15.00
CA PRO A 183 34.43 26.58 -15.79
C PRO A 183 34.44 25.05 -15.74
N VAL A 184 34.62 24.42 -16.90
CA VAL A 184 34.57 22.95 -17.05
C VAL A 184 35.61 22.23 -16.18
N SER A 185 36.78 22.84 -15.95
CA SER A 185 37.80 22.30 -15.05
C SER A 185 37.30 22.20 -13.61
N GLU A 186 36.62 23.24 -13.12
CA GLU A 186 36.08 23.28 -11.76
C GLU A 186 34.94 22.28 -11.61
N MET A 187 34.07 22.17 -12.63
CA MET A 187 32.97 21.20 -12.64
C MET A 187 33.45 19.74 -12.69
N ALA A 188 34.62 19.49 -13.28
CA ALA A 188 35.23 18.18 -13.35
C ALA A 188 35.89 17.77 -12.02
N GLU A 189 36.42 18.73 -11.28
CA GLU A 189 37.16 18.50 -10.04
C GLU A 189 36.26 18.47 -8.80
N SER A 190 35.26 19.36 -8.72
CA SER A 190 34.39 19.48 -7.56
C SER A 190 32.94 19.09 -7.84
N LEU A 191 32.44 18.11 -7.08
CA LEU A 191 31.04 17.71 -7.08
C LEU A 191 30.11 18.76 -6.43
N SER A 192 30.66 19.72 -5.67
CA SER A 192 29.86 20.80 -5.08
C SER A 192 29.27 21.76 -6.12
N THR A 193 29.84 21.77 -7.33
CA THR A 193 29.38 22.61 -8.45
C THR A 193 28.10 22.10 -9.10
N TRP A 194 27.61 20.93 -8.69
CA TRP A 194 26.40 20.30 -9.18
C TRP A 194 25.40 20.20 -8.03
N VAL A 195 24.13 20.47 -8.34
CA VAL A 195 23.02 20.45 -7.37
C VAL A 195 21.83 19.66 -7.92
N HIS A 196 21.07 19.03 -7.05
CA HIS A 196 19.81 18.37 -7.42
C HIS A 196 18.69 19.40 -7.58
N HIS A 197 18.01 19.42 -8.73
CA HIS A 197 16.88 20.34 -9.00
C HIS A 197 15.52 19.63 -9.05
N VAL A 198 15.49 18.34 -8.69
CA VAL A 198 14.26 17.55 -8.53
C VAL A 198 14.16 17.15 -7.06
N GLN A 199 12.94 17.19 -6.51
CA GLN A 199 12.68 16.81 -5.13
C GLN A 199 13.07 15.37 -4.84
N HIS A 200 13.55 15.14 -3.63
CA HIS A 200 13.86 13.82 -3.12
C HIS A 200 12.57 13.03 -2.86
N ILE A 201 12.60 11.72 -3.15
CA ILE A 201 11.48 10.82 -2.80
C ILE A 201 11.82 10.10 -1.50
N LEU A 202 11.05 10.38 -0.46
CA LEU A 202 11.19 9.83 0.89
C LEU A 202 11.03 8.30 0.94
N PRO A 203 11.52 7.62 2.00
CA PRO A 203 11.23 6.21 2.25
C PRO A 203 9.74 5.85 2.14
N GLN A 204 8.83 6.74 2.58
CA GLN A 204 7.38 6.60 2.40
C GLN A 204 6.92 6.45 0.92
N GLY A 205 7.72 6.92 -0.05
CA GLY A 205 7.40 6.88 -1.48
C GLY A 205 6.71 8.13 -2.02
N ARG A 206 6.64 9.20 -1.20
CA ARG A 206 6.18 10.55 -1.56
C ARG A 206 7.35 11.53 -1.55
N CYS A 207 7.18 12.71 -2.15
CA CYS A 207 8.14 13.81 -2.01
C CYS A 207 7.87 14.64 -0.74
N THR A 208 6.60 14.81 -0.39
CA THR A 208 6.18 15.46 0.85
C THR A 208 5.72 14.40 1.83
N TRP A 209 6.26 14.43 3.05
CA TRP A 209 5.85 13.53 4.12
C TRP A 209 4.37 13.73 4.46
N LEU A 210 3.66 12.63 4.68
CA LEU A 210 2.29 12.66 5.18
C LEU A 210 2.22 11.86 6.47
N ASN A 211 1.79 12.52 7.54
CA ASN A 211 1.41 11.86 8.76
C ASN A 211 0.07 11.12 8.56
N LEU A 212 0.10 9.78 8.60
CA LEU A 212 -1.09 8.93 8.50
C LEU A 212 -1.79 8.72 9.86
N SER A 213 -1.13 9.09 10.96
CA SER A 213 -1.67 8.94 12.32
C SER A 213 -2.62 10.08 12.71
N MET A 214 -2.54 11.23 12.02
CA MET A 214 -3.53 12.29 12.15
C MET A 214 -4.83 11.86 11.46
N LYS A 215 -5.80 11.38 12.25
CA LYS A 215 -7.19 11.31 11.79
C LYS A 215 -7.63 12.74 11.39
N PRO A 216 -8.32 12.95 10.25
CA PRO A 216 -8.91 14.26 9.98
C PRO A 216 -9.93 14.54 11.07
N SER A 217 -9.78 15.67 11.77
CA SER A 217 -10.62 16.13 12.88
C SER A 217 -11.96 16.66 12.38
N GLU A 218 -12.73 15.84 11.67
CA GLU A 218 -14.15 16.07 11.43
C GLU A 218 -14.90 15.01 12.25
N ASP A 219 -15.81 15.46 13.10
CA ASP A 219 -16.57 14.73 14.13
C ASP A 219 -15.86 14.53 15.50
N ILE A 220 -15.41 15.63 16.11
CA ILE A 220 -15.43 15.72 17.58
C ILE A 220 -16.77 16.34 17.94
N ASP A 221 -17.80 15.52 18.09
CA ASP A 221 -18.94 15.87 18.92
C ASP A 221 -18.40 16.00 20.35
N GLU A 222 -18.44 17.24 20.86
CA GLU A 222 -18.20 17.54 22.26
C GLU A 222 -19.27 16.83 23.08
N ASP A 223 -18.95 15.72 23.75
CA ASP A 223 -19.41 15.43 25.11
C ASP A 223 -18.88 14.09 25.66
N GLU A 224 -18.53 14.15 26.95
CA GLU A 224 -18.37 13.07 27.95
C GLU A 224 -17.04 12.27 28.02
N ASP A 225 -16.23 12.68 29.02
CA ASP A 225 -15.49 11.85 29.97
C ASP A 225 -14.79 10.58 29.42
N MET A 226 -13.51 10.72 29.09
CA MET A 226 -12.58 9.60 29.03
C MET A 226 -11.24 9.96 29.71
N GLU A 227 -11.23 9.86 31.04
CA GLU A 227 -10.00 9.62 31.81
C GLU A 227 -9.51 8.19 31.51
N GLU A 228 -8.92 7.97 30.34
CA GLU A 228 -7.91 6.92 30.18
C GLU A 228 -6.75 7.50 29.40
N ALA A 229 -5.56 7.42 30.01
CA ALA A 229 -4.30 7.69 29.35
C ALA A 229 -4.10 6.63 28.26
N GLU A 230 -4.71 6.83 27.09
CA GLU A 230 -4.20 6.23 25.87
C GLU A 230 -2.79 6.80 25.69
N GLU A 231 -1.79 5.94 25.79
CA GLU A 231 -0.43 6.26 25.35
C GLU A 231 -0.56 6.87 23.95
N GLU A 232 -0.33 8.19 23.81
CA GLU A 232 -0.22 8.82 22.49
C GLU A 232 0.74 7.93 21.70
N PRO A 233 0.28 7.25 20.62
CA PRO A 233 1.14 6.37 19.88
C PRO A 233 2.29 7.23 19.36
N ASP A 234 3.53 6.91 19.78
CA ASP A 234 4.76 7.60 19.40
C ASP A 234 4.60 8.19 17.99
N GLU A 235 4.37 9.51 17.90
CA GLU A 235 4.11 10.12 16.60
C GLU A 235 5.30 9.80 15.71
N PRO A 236 5.10 9.21 14.52
CA PRO A 236 6.21 8.81 13.69
C PRO A 236 7.05 10.05 13.36
N GLU A 237 8.35 10.01 13.68
CA GLU A 237 9.26 11.11 13.38
C GLU A 237 9.13 11.50 11.89
N PRO A 238 8.95 12.80 11.58
CA PRO A 238 8.77 13.23 10.21
C PRO A 238 9.99 12.86 9.35
N GLU A 239 9.74 12.17 8.24
CA GLU A 239 10.81 11.87 7.28
C GLU A 239 11.18 13.15 6.53
N VAL A 240 12.28 13.80 6.93
CA VAL A 240 12.77 15.02 6.26
C VAL A 240 13.84 14.66 5.23
N GLY A 241 13.55 14.98 3.96
CA GLY A 241 14.50 14.85 2.86
C GLY A 241 15.47 16.05 2.78
N PRO A 242 16.57 15.95 2.01
CA PRO A 242 17.44 17.09 1.76
C PRO A 242 16.67 18.19 0.99
N PRO A 243 16.96 19.48 1.25
CA PRO A 243 16.31 20.59 0.58
C PRO A 243 16.62 20.60 -0.92
N LEU A 244 15.82 21.33 -1.69
CA LEU A 244 16.09 21.52 -3.12
C LEU A 244 17.44 22.23 -3.32
N LEU A 245 18.11 21.96 -4.44
CA LEU A 245 19.43 22.50 -4.77
C LEU A 245 20.56 22.06 -3.82
N THR A 246 20.40 20.92 -3.15
CA THR A 246 21.47 20.30 -2.35
C THR A 246 22.65 19.87 -3.26
N PRO A 247 23.91 20.19 -2.89
CA PRO A 247 25.09 19.81 -3.65
C PRO A 247 25.37 18.30 -3.64
N LEU A 248 25.91 17.77 -4.75
CA LEU A 248 26.22 16.33 -4.88
C LEU A 248 27.33 15.84 -3.94
N SER A 249 28.11 16.74 -3.36
CA SER A 249 29.11 16.39 -2.35
C SER A 249 28.49 15.85 -1.05
N GLN A 250 27.19 16.09 -0.83
CA GLN A 250 26.45 15.60 0.34
C GLN A 250 25.76 14.25 0.08
N ASP A 251 25.81 13.73 -1.16
CA ASP A 251 25.18 12.47 -1.49
C ASP A 251 25.85 11.29 -0.77
N ALA A 252 25.04 10.41 -0.20
CA ALA A 252 25.52 9.24 0.52
C ALA A 252 26.24 8.24 -0.40
N GLU A 253 27.41 7.77 0.04
CA GLU A 253 28.09 6.64 -0.59
C GLU A 253 27.32 5.35 -0.32
N LEU A 254 27.16 4.52 -1.35
CA LEU A 254 26.52 3.20 -1.24
C LEU A 254 27.52 2.13 -1.64
N PHE A 255 27.69 1.12 -0.78
CA PHE A 255 28.60 0.00 -1.02
C PHE A 255 30.05 0.43 -1.30
N ASN A 256 30.57 1.39 -0.51
CA ASN A 256 31.91 1.98 -0.67
C ASN A 256 32.17 2.54 -2.08
N THR A 257 31.11 2.88 -2.81
CA THR A 257 31.19 3.45 -4.15
C THR A 257 30.69 4.89 -4.09
N PRO A 258 31.49 5.87 -4.57
CA PRO A 258 31.03 7.25 -4.61
C PRO A 258 29.81 7.35 -5.53
N PRO A 259 28.79 8.15 -5.16
CA PRO A 259 27.52 8.20 -5.90
C PRO A 259 27.68 8.73 -7.33
N TRP A 260 28.71 9.57 -7.54
CA TRP A 260 28.97 10.27 -8.79
C TRP A 260 30.43 10.19 -9.23
N THR A 261 30.66 10.36 -10.53
CA THR A 261 32.00 10.53 -11.09
C THR A 261 31.95 11.63 -12.14
N SER A 262 32.71 12.70 -11.91
CA SER A 262 32.83 13.83 -12.84
C SER A 262 34.11 13.72 -13.64
N LYS A 263 34.05 14.04 -14.93
CA LYS A 263 35.19 14.04 -15.85
C LYS A 263 35.05 15.13 -16.91
N MET A 264 36.17 15.62 -17.40
CA MET A 264 36.22 16.46 -18.59
C MET A 264 36.32 15.60 -19.86
N SER A 265 35.67 16.03 -20.95
CA SER A 265 35.69 15.28 -22.22
C SER A 265 37.06 15.23 -22.91
N SER A 266 37.84 16.31 -22.87
CA SER A 266 39.15 16.40 -23.51
C SER A 266 40.08 17.29 -22.70
N THR A 267 41.29 16.79 -22.43
CA THR A 267 42.39 17.56 -21.84
C THR A 267 43.22 18.30 -22.89
N LEU A 268 43.07 17.97 -24.18
CA LEU A 268 43.85 18.52 -25.28
C LEU A 268 43.29 19.85 -25.79
N THR A 269 41.96 20.00 -25.77
CA THR A 269 41.25 21.21 -26.21
C THR A 269 40.29 21.66 -25.12
N SER A 270 40.83 22.13 -23.99
CA SER A 270 40.06 22.57 -22.82
C SER A 270 39.04 23.66 -23.14
N VAL A 271 39.30 24.48 -24.16
CA VAL A 271 38.40 25.56 -24.63
C VAL A 271 37.06 25.03 -25.17
N HIS A 272 37.04 23.82 -25.73
CA HIS A 272 35.84 23.17 -26.26
C HIS A 272 35.45 21.93 -25.46
N ALA A 273 36.07 21.74 -24.30
CA ALA A 273 35.76 20.62 -23.45
C ALA A 273 34.39 20.80 -22.80
N ILE A 274 33.77 19.69 -22.43
CA ILE A 274 32.50 19.65 -21.70
C ILE A 274 32.71 18.93 -20.39
N ALA A 275 32.00 19.34 -19.35
CA ALA A 275 31.94 18.62 -18.10
C ALA A 275 30.92 17.49 -18.26
N VAL A 276 31.34 16.25 -17.99
CA VAL A 276 30.49 15.07 -18.04
C VAL A 276 30.43 14.45 -16.67
N LEU A 277 29.23 14.36 -16.13
CA LEU A 277 28.94 13.77 -14.85
C LEU A 277 28.19 12.45 -15.06
N ARG A 278 28.66 11.40 -14.39
CA ARG A 278 28.08 10.06 -14.47
C ARG A 278 27.60 9.62 -13.09
N SER A 279 26.36 9.13 -13.01
CA SER A 279 25.85 8.45 -11.83
C SER A 279 26.41 7.03 -11.74
N ASN A 280 26.91 6.66 -10.57
CA ASN A 280 27.35 5.29 -10.26
C ASN A 280 26.22 4.46 -9.63
N LEU A 281 25.26 5.12 -8.97
CA LEU A 281 24.07 4.46 -8.41
C LEU A 281 23.09 4.04 -9.50
N TRP A 282 22.87 4.91 -10.48
CA TRP A 282 22.01 4.65 -11.63
C TRP A 282 22.86 4.58 -12.89
N GLN A 283 23.32 3.36 -13.20
CA GLN A 283 24.11 3.13 -14.42
C GLN A 283 23.30 3.54 -15.65
N GLY A 284 23.83 4.50 -16.40
CA GLY A 284 23.16 5.09 -17.55
C GLY A 284 22.73 6.54 -17.35
N GLY A 285 22.66 7.04 -16.10
CA GLY A 285 22.36 8.44 -15.80
C GLY A 285 23.59 9.31 -16.03
N HIS A 286 23.51 10.21 -17.00
CA HIS A 286 24.59 11.13 -17.41
C HIS A 286 24.05 12.55 -17.45
N ALA A 287 24.84 13.49 -16.94
CA ALA A 287 24.60 14.91 -17.10
C ALA A 287 25.81 15.53 -17.79
N TYR A 288 25.58 16.53 -18.62
CA TYR A 288 26.67 17.32 -19.17
C TYR A 288 26.40 18.81 -19.01
N ALA A 289 27.48 19.59 -18.92
CA ALA A 289 27.42 21.04 -18.90
C ALA A 289 28.51 21.64 -19.81
N SER A 290 28.13 22.70 -20.52
CA SER A 290 28.97 23.44 -21.44
C SER A 290 28.56 24.92 -21.43
N GLY A 291 29.31 25.74 -20.68
CA GLY A 291 28.98 27.15 -20.47
C GLY A 291 27.62 27.32 -19.80
N LYS A 292 26.66 27.93 -20.50
CA LYS A 292 25.29 28.16 -19.99
C LYS A 292 24.29 27.05 -20.31
N LYS A 293 24.72 25.98 -20.98
CA LYS A 293 23.84 24.86 -21.37
C LYS A 293 24.19 23.64 -20.54
N PHE A 294 23.19 22.96 -20.03
CA PHE A 294 23.32 21.65 -19.40
C PHE A 294 22.12 20.80 -19.77
N GLU A 295 22.28 19.48 -19.78
CA GLU A 295 21.18 18.55 -19.97
C GLU A 295 21.44 17.26 -19.17
N ASN A 296 20.35 16.55 -18.88
CA ASN A 296 20.37 15.25 -18.22
C ASN A 296 19.80 14.19 -19.18
N ILE A 297 20.47 13.05 -19.26
CA ILE A 297 19.99 11.92 -20.06
C ILE A 297 20.22 10.62 -19.31
N TYR A 298 19.22 9.73 -19.35
CA TYR A 298 19.35 8.38 -18.86
C TYR A 298 19.27 7.39 -20.01
N VAL A 299 20.29 6.54 -20.15
CA VAL A 299 20.32 5.44 -21.11
C VAL A 299 20.77 4.16 -20.42
N GLY A 300 19.85 3.24 -20.16
CA GLY A 300 20.18 2.00 -19.46
C GLY A 300 18.98 1.11 -19.20
N TRP A 301 19.21 0.10 -18.36
CA TRP A 301 18.23 -0.95 -18.03
C TRP A 301 17.21 -0.55 -16.96
N GLY A 302 17.33 0.65 -16.39
CA GLY A 302 16.48 1.12 -15.29
C GLY A 302 16.71 0.36 -13.99
N LEU A 303 17.91 -0.16 -13.75
CA LEU A 303 18.27 -0.89 -12.53
C LEU A 303 19.27 -0.10 -11.69
N LYS A 304 19.01 0.00 -10.39
CA LYS A 304 19.95 0.57 -9.42
C LYS A 304 21.12 -0.40 -9.20
N THR A 305 22.33 0.14 -9.08
CA THR A 305 23.53 -0.63 -8.72
C THR A 305 23.32 -1.28 -7.36
N ALA A 306 23.59 -2.59 -7.25
CA ALA A 306 23.34 -3.36 -6.04
C ALA A 306 24.62 -3.89 -5.37
N GLY A 307 25.75 -3.20 -5.52
CA GLY A 307 27.02 -3.59 -4.88
C GLY A 307 27.32 -5.09 -4.99
N ASP A 308 27.45 -5.74 -3.83
CA ASP A 308 27.78 -7.16 -3.66
C ASP A 308 26.65 -8.13 -4.02
N GLY A 309 25.44 -7.65 -4.30
CA GLY A 309 24.31 -8.47 -4.72
C GLY A 309 22.95 -7.89 -4.33
N PHE A 310 21.92 -8.35 -5.02
CA PHE A 310 20.54 -8.06 -4.64
C PHE A 310 20.04 -9.16 -3.69
N SER A 311 19.58 -8.78 -2.50
CA SER A 311 18.92 -9.69 -1.55
C SER A 311 17.39 -9.59 -1.72
N PRO A 312 16.69 -10.67 -2.09
CA PRO A 312 15.23 -10.68 -2.18
C PRO A 312 14.57 -10.42 -0.82
N SER A 313 13.38 -9.78 -0.82
CA SER A 313 12.58 -9.63 0.39
C SER A 313 12.16 -10.99 0.94
N VAL A 314 12.22 -11.13 2.26
CA VAL A 314 11.76 -12.32 2.97
C VAL A 314 10.26 -12.25 3.24
N PRO A 315 9.57 -13.39 3.36
CA PRO A 315 8.19 -13.43 3.81
C PRO A 315 7.96 -12.75 5.14
N PRO A 316 6.81 -12.07 5.35
CA PRO A 316 6.47 -11.53 6.65
C PRO A 316 6.41 -12.67 7.68
N THR A 317 6.76 -12.34 8.92
CA THR A 317 6.65 -13.29 10.03
C THR A 317 5.19 -13.75 10.14
N PRO A 318 4.93 -15.06 10.31
CA PRO A 318 3.60 -15.55 10.60
C PRO A 318 2.99 -14.81 11.79
N LEU A 319 1.67 -14.57 11.72
CA LEU A 319 0.95 -13.97 12.84
C LEU A 319 1.04 -14.89 14.06
N LYS A 320 1.08 -14.27 15.25
CA LYS A 320 1.02 -15.03 16.49
C LYS A 320 -0.37 -15.65 16.62
N GLU A 321 -0.41 -16.87 17.15
CA GLU A 321 -1.66 -17.53 17.48
C GLU A 321 -2.36 -16.78 18.62
N TYR A 322 -3.69 -16.94 18.71
CA TYR A 322 -4.46 -16.43 19.82
C TYR A 322 -3.94 -17.05 21.11
N VAL A 323 -3.58 -16.20 22.08
CA VAL A 323 -3.22 -16.63 23.43
C VAL A 323 -4.50 -16.56 24.24
N GLY A 324 -5.10 -17.72 24.53
CA GLY A 324 -6.19 -17.80 25.49
C GLY A 324 -5.61 -17.57 26.88
N ASP A 325 -5.96 -16.44 27.49
CA ASP A 325 -5.50 -16.10 28.84
C ASP A 325 -6.24 -16.90 29.94
N GLU A 326 -7.25 -17.67 29.55
CA GLU A 326 -8.08 -18.44 30.46
C GLU A 326 -7.74 -19.94 30.40
N GLU A 327 -7.30 -20.47 31.53
CA GLU A 327 -7.19 -21.91 31.74
C GLU A 327 -8.60 -22.51 31.61
N ILE A 328 -8.77 -23.48 30.71
CA ILE A 328 -10.06 -24.12 30.41
C ILE A 328 -10.70 -24.57 31.74
N THR A 329 -11.71 -23.83 32.17
CA THR A 329 -12.40 -24.11 33.44
C THR A 329 -13.58 -25.01 33.12
N GLU A 330 -13.47 -26.29 33.48
CA GLU A 330 -14.56 -27.24 33.33
C GLU A 330 -15.69 -26.87 34.30
N VAL A 331 -16.86 -26.55 33.74
CA VAL A 331 -18.09 -26.26 34.47
C VAL A 331 -18.95 -27.52 34.46
N PRO A 332 -19.60 -27.93 35.58
CA PRO A 332 -20.48 -29.09 35.58
C PRO A 332 -21.65 -28.94 34.60
N ASP A 333 -22.07 -30.06 34.00
CA ASP A 333 -23.23 -30.10 33.10
C ASP A 333 -24.48 -29.45 33.74
N PRO A 334 -25.24 -28.62 33.00
CA PRO A 334 -26.43 -27.97 33.52
C PRO A 334 -27.49 -29.02 33.92
N THR A 335 -28.27 -28.72 34.97
CA THR A 335 -29.35 -29.62 35.35
C THR A 335 -30.56 -29.44 34.43
N PRO A 336 -31.48 -30.43 34.34
CA PRO A 336 -32.71 -30.30 33.55
C PRO A 336 -33.64 -29.14 33.97
N ARG A 337 -33.37 -28.54 35.14
CA ARG A 337 -34.05 -27.34 35.61
C ARG A 337 -33.43 -26.10 34.98
N ASP A 338 -32.10 -25.99 35.00
CA ASP A 338 -31.35 -24.86 34.45
C ASP A 338 -31.56 -24.74 32.93
N GLU A 339 -31.64 -25.88 32.22
CA GLU A 339 -31.98 -25.90 30.79
C GLU A 339 -33.37 -25.34 30.49
N ARG A 340 -34.35 -25.57 31.39
CA ARG A 340 -35.70 -25.04 31.24
C ARG A 340 -35.72 -23.54 31.49
N GLU A 341 -35.01 -23.08 32.51
CA GLU A 341 -34.89 -21.66 32.84
C GLU A 341 -34.18 -20.89 31.70
N LEU A 342 -33.13 -21.47 31.09
CA LEU A 342 -32.47 -20.90 29.90
C LEU A 342 -33.40 -20.89 28.68
N ALA A 343 -34.16 -21.96 28.45
CA ALA A 343 -35.12 -22.02 27.34
C ALA A 343 -36.24 -20.99 27.49
N GLU A 344 -36.74 -20.78 28.71
CA GLU A 344 -37.72 -19.73 29.01
C GLU A 344 -37.12 -18.33 28.81
N ALA A 345 -35.86 -18.11 29.20
CA ALA A 345 -35.16 -16.85 28.98
C ALA A 345 -34.91 -16.56 27.49
N LEU A 346 -34.55 -17.57 26.69
CA LEU A 346 -34.39 -17.45 25.24
C LEU A 346 -35.70 -17.09 24.54
N VAL A 347 -36.81 -17.71 24.95
CA VAL A 347 -38.15 -17.39 24.42
C VAL A 347 -38.54 -15.96 24.81
N ALA A 348 -38.33 -15.56 26.07
CA ALA A 348 -38.61 -14.20 26.52
C ALA A 348 -37.78 -13.14 25.77
N ALA A 349 -36.48 -13.39 25.56
CA ALA A 349 -35.61 -12.49 24.80
C ALA A 349 -36.02 -12.40 23.32
N GLN A 350 -36.47 -13.51 22.73
CA GLN A 350 -36.98 -13.50 21.36
C GLN A 350 -38.32 -12.76 21.25
N GLU A 351 -39.23 -12.92 22.21
CA GLU A 351 -40.49 -12.17 22.28
C GLU A 351 -40.26 -10.67 22.51
N GLU A 352 -39.23 -10.29 23.26
CA GLU A 352 -38.85 -8.89 23.51
C GLU A 352 -38.26 -8.24 22.25
N MET A 353 -37.41 -8.96 21.50
CA MET A 353 -36.84 -8.50 20.23
C MET A 353 -37.91 -8.40 19.12
N GLU A 354 -38.83 -9.35 19.03
CA GLU A 354 -40.01 -9.28 18.13
C GLU A 354 -41.03 -8.20 18.58
N GLY A 355 -40.94 -7.73 19.82
CA GLY A 355 -41.74 -6.65 20.38
C GLY A 355 -41.19 -5.27 20.05
N SER A 356 -39.86 -5.08 20.08
CA SER A 356 -39.24 -3.78 19.75
C SER A 356 -39.39 -3.41 18.27
N ASP A 357 -39.32 -4.38 17.36
CA ASP A 357 -39.53 -4.16 15.92
C ASP A 357 -40.96 -3.71 15.57
N ARG A 358 -41.92 -3.80 16.50
CA ARG A 358 -43.31 -3.38 16.28
C ARG A 358 -43.63 -1.98 16.80
N GLU A 359 -42.75 -1.34 17.56
CA GLU A 359 -42.99 0.01 18.10
C GLU A 359 -42.43 1.13 17.20
N ASP A 360 -41.53 0.83 16.26
CA ASP A 360 -40.93 1.83 15.34
C ASP A 360 -41.69 2.05 14.01
N GLU A 361 -42.77 1.31 13.72
CA GLU A 361 -43.60 1.50 12.51
C GLU A 361 -44.86 2.37 12.73
N SER A 362 -44.95 3.12 13.84
CA SER A 362 -46.10 4.01 14.07
C SER A 362 -45.72 5.45 14.43
N ASP A 363 -44.98 6.13 13.57
CA ASP A 363 -45.05 7.59 13.49
C ASP A 363 -44.60 8.10 12.11
N ASP A 364 -45.44 7.89 11.09
CA ASP A 364 -45.43 8.71 9.86
C ASP A 364 -46.81 8.64 9.18
N ASP A 365 -47.79 9.33 9.77
CA ASP A 365 -48.99 9.74 9.06
C ASP A 365 -49.60 11.00 9.72
N TYR A 366 -49.09 12.19 9.37
CA TYR A 366 -49.92 13.40 9.20
C TYR A 366 -49.30 14.52 8.37
#